data_AF-A0A2H0KUU5-F1
#
_entry.id   AF-A0A2H0KUU5-F1
#
_cell.length_a   1.000
_cell.length_b   1.000
_cell.length_c   1.000
_cell.angle_alpha   90.00
_cell.angle_beta   90.00
_cell.angle_gamma   90.00
#
_symmetry.space_group_name_H-M   'P 1'
#
loop_
_entity.id
_entity.type
_entity.pdbx_description
1 polymer ?
#
loop_
_entity_poly.entity_id
_entity_poly.type
_entity_poly.pdbx_seq_one_letter_code
_entity_poly.pdbx_strand_id
1 'polypeptide(L)'
;MAEIKMHKIDATEQKLGRLAAQVAVLLRGKGKPAFLRYIDAGDEVQVFNIQNLKFTGKKLEQKIYYKHSGYPGGLRKRTLEEAFKKDPKNVLRQAVLGMLPKNRTRAKIIKRLKIYQGEIKR
;
A
#
# COMPACT_ATOMS: atom_id res chain seq x y z
N MET A 1 4.49 25.93 -6.19
CA MET A 1 4.02 24.67 -5.56
C MET A 1 3.85 23.64 -6.66
N ALA A 2 4.38 22.43 -6.51
CA ALA A 2 4.20 21.39 -7.54
C ALA A 2 2.75 20.91 -7.54
N GLU A 3 2.14 20.85 -8.73
CA GLU A 3 0.76 20.39 -8.91
C GLU A 3 0.62 18.94 -8.41
N ILE A 4 -0.42 18.68 -7.60
CA ILE A 4 -0.73 17.33 -7.11
C ILE A 4 -1.62 16.68 -8.17
N LYS A 5 -1.12 15.61 -8.80
CA LYS A 5 -1.89 14.82 -9.75
C LYS A 5 -2.55 13.65 -9.03
N MET A 6 -3.69 13.23 -9.55
CA MET A 6 -4.43 12.07 -9.04
C MET A 6 -4.27 10.90 -10.02
N HIS A 7 -3.72 9.79 -9.53
CA HIS A 7 -3.53 8.57 -10.32
C HIS A 7 -4.59 7.54 -9.92
N LYS A 8 -5.37 7.07 -10.89
CA LYS A 8 -6.29 5.93 -10.70
C LYS A 8 -5.60 4.66 -11.21
N ILE A 9 -5.47 3.65 -10.37
CA ILE A 9 -4.78 2.39 -10.68
C ILE A 9 -5.74 1.23 -10.44
N ASP A 10 -5.85 0.34 -11.41
CA ASP A 10 -6.56 -0.93 -11.28
C ASP A 10 -5.61 -2.01 -10.72
N ALA A 11 -6.03 -2.70 -9.66
CA ALA A 11 -5.26 -3.78 -9.03
C ALA A 11 -5.52 -5.17 -9.66
N THR A 12 -6.44 -5.27 -10.62
CA THR A 12 -6.80 -6.55 -11.26
C THR A 12 -5.59 -7.18 -11.94
N GLU A 13 -5.36 -8.46 -11.65
CA GLU A 13 -4.21 -9.26 -12.11
C GLU A 13 -2.81 -8.76 -11.71
N GLN A 14 -2.72 -7.68 -10.95
CA GLN A 14 -1.44 -7.13 -10.51
C GLN A 14 -0.87 -7.94 -9.35
N LYS A 15 0.46 -8.10 -9.34
CA LYS A 15 1.17 -8.72 -8.20
C LYS A 15 1.30 -7.68 -7.08
N LEU A 16 0.91 -8.06 -5.85
CA LEU A 16 0.94 -7.17 -4.67
C LEU A 16 2.22 -6.33 -4.55
N GLY A 17 3.39 -6.98 -4.66
CA GLY A 17 4.68 -6.30 -4.50
C GLY A 17 5.00 -5.30 -5.62
N ARG A 18 4.65 -5.62 -6.86
CA ARG A 18 4.89 -4.73 -8.02
C ARG A 18 3.99 -3.50 -7.94
N LEU A 19 2.71 -3.72 -7.66
CA LEU A 19 1.74 -2.65 -7.46
C LEU A 19 2.16 -1.73 -6.31
N ALA A 20 2.55 -2.30 -5.16
CA ALA A 20 2.97 -1.52 -4.01
C ALA A 20 4.21 -0.65 -4.31
N ALA A 21 5.17 -1.18 -5.08
CA ALA A 21 6.38 -0.45 -5.46
C ALA A 21 6.06 0.76 -6.34
N GLN A 22 5.23 0.57 -7.36
CA GLN A 22 4.77 1.64 -8.25
C GLN A 22 4.02 2.74 -7.46
N VAL A 23 3.08 2.33 -6.61
CA VAL A 23 2.32 3.24 -5.75
C VAL A 23 3.26 4.04 -4.84
N ALA A 24 4.26 3.40 -4.21
CA ALA A 24 5.20 4.08 -3.32
C ALA A 24 6.12 5.09 -4.05
N VAL A 25 6.38 4.90 -5.35
CA VAL A 25 7.13 5.86 -6.17
C VAL A 25 6.28 7.09 -6.46
N LEU A 26 5.02 6.91 -6.86
CA LEU A 26 4.06 7.98 -7.12
C LEU A 26 3.77 8.81 -5.87
N LEU A 27 3.50 8.15 -4.75
CA LEU A 27 3.28 8.80 -3.45
C LEU A 27 4.48 9.61 -2.96
N ARG A 28 5.71 9.26 -3.36
CA ARG A 28 6.91 10.04 -3.06
C ARG A 28 7.17 11.18 -4.05
N GLY A 29 6.53 11.15 -5.23
CA GLY A 29 6.77 12.14 -6.28
C GLY A 29 8.12 11.99 -6.98
N LYS A 30 8.78 10.82 -6.88
CA LYS A 30 10.11 10.59 -7.48
C LYS A 30 10.14 10.73 -9.01
N GLY A 31 8.98 10.63 -9.67
CA GLY A 31 8.86 10.84 -11.12
C GLY A 31 8.76 12.31 -11.53
N LYS A 32 8.71 13.25 -10.59
CA LYS A 32 8.64 14.69 -10.89
C LYS A 32 10.04 15.32 -10.86
N PRO A 33 10.36 16.24 -11.78
CA PRO A 33 11.65 16.94 -11.77
C PRO A 33 11.84 17.81 -10.52
N ALA A 34 10.73 18.27 -9.91
CA ALA A 34 10.74 19.05 -8.68
C ALA A 34 10.92 18.20 -7.40
N PHE A 35 11.34 16.93 -7.51
CA PHE A 35 11.50 16.04 -6.35
C PHE A 35 12.67 16.49 -5.45
N LEU A 36 12.34 16.81 -4.20
CA LEU A 36 13.31 17.11 -3.16
C LEU A 36 13.09 16.15 -1.97
N ARG A 37 14.15 15.61 -1.40
CA ARG A 37 14.06 14.57 -0.36
C ARG A 37 13.35 15.03 0.91
N TYR A 38 13.42 16.33 1.22
CA TYR A 38 12.84 16.93 2.43
C TYR A 38 11.46 17.56 2.21
N ILE A 39 11.07 17.81 0.94
CA ILE A 39 9.77 18.38 0.60
C ILE A 39 8.83 17.26 0.13
N ASP A 40 7.62 17.26 0.67
CA ASP A 40 6.58 16.35 0.23
C ASP A 40 5.86 16.90 -1.01
N ALA A 41 6.29 16.45 -2.20
CA ALA A 41 5.72 16.83 -3.50
C ALA A 41 5.03 15.65 -4.24
N GLY A 42 4.67 14.60 -3.49
CA GLY A 42 4.06 13.38 -4.02
C GLY A 42 2.61 13.53 -4.49
N ASP A 43 2.18 12.58 -5.31
CA ASP A 43 0.82 12.56 -5.88
C ASP A 43 -0.19 11.82 -5.02
N GLU A 44 -1.48 11.99 -5.33
CA GLU A 44 -2.55 11.16 -4.78
C GLU A 44 -2.72 9.90 -5.62
N VAL A 45 -2.88 8.75 -4.96
CA VAL A 45 -3.06 7.47 -5.65
C VAL A 45 -4.32 6.79 -5.14
N GLN A 46 -5.21 6.47 -6.08
CA GLN A 46 -6.45 5.76 -5.85
C GLN A 46 -6.33 4.38 -6.48
N VAL A 47 -6.39 3.32 -5.67
CA VAL A 47 -6.32 1.93 -6.12
C VAL A 47 -7.70 1.30 -6.06
N PHE A 48 -8.13 0.66 -7.14
CA PHE A 48 -9.44 0.02 -7.30
C PHE A 48 -9.29 -1.49 -7.47
N ASN A 49 -10.40 -2.23 -7.36
CA ASN A 49 -10.46 -3.69 -7.56
C ASN A 49 -9.46 -4.49 -6.70
N ILE A 50 -9.24 -4.07 -5.45
CA ILE A 50 -8.22 -4.68 -4.59
C ILE A 50 -8.44 -6.18 -4.32
N GLN A 51 -9.67 -6.66 -4.47
CA GLN A 51 -10.05 -8.06 -4.29
C GLN A 51 -9.43 -8.97 -5.37
N ASN A 52 -9.13 -8.42 -6.56
CA ASN A 52 -8.61 -9.16 -7.72
C ASN A 52 -7.08 -9.17 -7.81
N LEU A 53 -6.40 -8.91 -6.68
CA LEU A 53 -4.95 -8.97 -6.57
C LEU A 53 -4.43 -10.40 -6.78
N LYS A 54 -3.38 -10.55 -7.60
CA LYS A 54 -2.72 -11.84 -7.80
C LYS A 54 -1.60 -12.06 -6.80
N PHE A 55 -1.62 -13.24 -6.18
CA PHE A 55 -0.53 -13.78 -5.38
C PHE A 55 0.14 -14.91 -6.15
N THR A 56 1.45 -15.08 -5.96
CA THR A 56 2.25 -16.07 -6.68
C THR A 56 2.62 -17.22 -5.75
N GLY A 57 2.49 -18.46 -6.22
CA GLY A 57 2.81 -19.66 -5.44
C GLY A 57 1.98 -19.78 -4.16
N LYS A 58 2.56 -20.40 -3.13
CA LYS A 58 1.90 -20.67 -1.82
C LYS A 58 1.96 -19.50 -0.83
N LYS A 59 2.15 -18.27 -1.33
CA LYS A 59 2.33 -17.08 -0.46
C LYS A 59 1.10 -16.75 0.39
N LEU A 60 -0.10 -17.10 -0.08
CA LEU A 60 -1.34 -16.88 0.68
C LEU A 60 -1.33 -17.63 2.01
N GLU A 61 -0.87 -18.88 1.98
CA GLU A 61 -0.82 -19.77 3.15
C GLU A 61 0.44 -19.56 3.98
N GLN A 62 1.60 -19.44 3.32
CA GLN A 62 2.90 -19.44 3.99
C GLN A 62 3.29 -18.09 4.60
N LYS A 63 2.79 -16.98 4.07
CA LYS A 63 3.15 -15.65 4.59
C LYS A 63 2.34 -15.35 5.84
N ILE A 64 3.01 -15.20 6.97
CA ILE A 64 2.40 -14.90 8.26
C ILE A 64 2.65 -13.43 8.62
N TYR A 65 1.59 -12.73 9.02
CA TYR A 65 1.65 -11.43 9.67
C TYR A 65 1.72 -11.62 11.18
N TYR A 66 2.75 -11.05 11.80
CA TYR A 66 2.94 -11.04 13.24
C TYR A 66 2.62 -9.65 13.81
N LYS A 67 1.93 -9.63 14.95
CA LYS A 67 1.71 -8.43 15.76
C LYS A 67 1.84 -8.80 17.22
N HIS A 68 2.52 -7.97 18.01
CA HIS A 68 2.62 -8.16 19.45
C HIS A 68 1.86 -7.04 20.18
N SER A 69 1.19 -7.37 21.29
CA SER A 69 0.49 -6.37 22.11
C SER A 69 1.40 -5.63 23.09
N GLY A 70 2.54 -6.23 23.47
CA GLY A 70 3.48 -5.71 24.48
C GLY A 70 3.47 -6.52 25.78
N TYR A 71 2.46 -7.35 26.01
CA TYR A 71 2.34 -8.21 27.20
C TYR A 71 2.93 -9.61 26.96
N PRO A 72 3.38 -10.34 28.00
CA PRO A 72 3.77 -11.74 27.89
C PRO A 72 2.65 -12.58 27.24
N GLY A 73 3.00 -13.43 26.27
CA GLY A 73 2.02 -14.21 25.49
C GLY A 73 1.19 -13.40 24.48
N GLY A 74 1.48 -12.12 24.28
CA GLY A 74 0.72 -11.20 23.45
C GLY A 74 0.92 -11.32 21.92
N LEU A 75 1.52 -12.41 21.44
CA LEU A 75 1.81 -12.60 20.02
C LEU A 75 0.54 -13.04 19.27
N ARG A 76 0.15 -12.26 18.27
CA ARG A 76 -0.91 -12.57 17.33
C ARG A 76 -0.30 -12.87 15.96
N LYS A 77 -0.61 -14.03 15.42
CA LYS A 77 -0.26 -14.44 14.06
C LYS A 77 -1.52 -14.54 13.20
N ARG A 78 -1.42 -14.15 11.93
CA ARG A 78 -2.46 -14.35 10.91
C ARG A 78 -1.82 -14.69 9.58
N THR A 79 -2.40 -15.59 8.81
CA THR A 79 -1.90 -15.84 7.44
C THR A 79 -2.25 -14.65 6.53
N LEU A 80 -1.55 -14.54 5.40
CA LEU A 80 -1.86 -13.54 4.38
C LEU A 80 -3.28 -13.74 3.84
N GLU A 81 -3.71 -14.98 3.68
CA GLU A 81 -5.06 -15.33 3.28
C GLU A 81 -6.11 -14.78 4.26
N GLU A 82 -5.95 -15.05 5.56
CA GLU A 82 -6.85 -14.53 6.61
C GLU A 82 -6.86 -13.00 6.64
N ALA A 83 -5.67 -12.38 6.54
CA ALA A 83 -5.54 -10.93 6.51
C ALA A 83 -6.23 -10.33 5.28
N PHE A 84 -6.12 -10.98 4.12
CA PHE A 84 -6.71 -10.53 2.87
C PHE A 84 -8.23 -10.69 2.87
N LYS A 85 -8.75 -11.81 3.39
CA LYS A 85 -10.20 -12.04 3.58
C LYS A 85 -10.80 -10.99 4.52
N LYS A 86 -10.11 -10.68 5.62
CA LYS A 86 -10.61 -9.72 6.62
C LYS A 86 -10.57 -8.27 6.14
N ASP A 87 -9.44 -7.83 5.62
CA ASP A 87 -9.28 -6.47 5.12
C ASP A 87 -8.18 -6.41 4.03
N PRO A 88 -8.57 -6.56 2.76
CA PRO A 88 -7.62 -6.55 1.65
C PRO A 88 -6.98 -5.15 1.47
N LYS A 89 -7.65 -4.07 1.90
CA LYS A 89 -7.11 -2.71 1.83
C LYS A 89 -5.91 -2.59 2.75
N ASN A 90 -6.00 -3.13 3.96
CA ASN A 90 -4.90 -3.09 4.91
C ASN A 90 -3.67 -3.89 4.43
N VAL A 91 -3.86 -5.00 3.69
CA VAL A 91 -2.74 -5.76 3.11
C VAL A 91 -1.90 -4.89 2.16
N LEU A 92 -2.55 -4.20 1.22
CA LEU A 92 -1.84 -3.30 0.30
C LEU A 92 -1.28 -2.07 1.04
N ARG A 93 -2.05 -1.48 1.96
CA ARG A 93 -1.61 -0.34 2.76
C ARG A 93 -0.34 -0.66 3.55
N GLN A 94 -0.26 -1.83 4.17
CA GLN A 94 0.94 -2.27 4.90
C GLN A 94 2.12 -2.52 3.96
N ALA A 95 1.88 -3.12 2.79
CA ALA A 95 2.91 -3.33 1.79
C ALA A 95 3.52 -1.99 1.33
N VAL A 96 2.68 -1.01 0.99
CA VAL A 96 3.13 0.33 0.58
C VAL A 96 3.81 1.06 1.74
N LEU A 97 3.27 0.99 2.95
CA LEU A 97 3.86 1.62 4.13
C LEU A 97 5.28 1.11 4.41
N GLY A 98 5.52 -0.19 4.19
CA GLY A 98 6.85 -0.80 4.32
C GLY A 98 7.87 -0.30 3.30
N MET A 99 7.42 0.23 2.15
CA MET A 99 8.27 0.76 1.09
C MET A 99 8.59 2.26 1.25
N LEU A 100 7.95 2.93 2.20
CA LEU A 100 8.19 4.34 2.51
C LEU A 100 9.27 4.51 3.59
N PRO A 101 10.13 5.55 3.50
CA PRO A 101 11.14 5.82 4.52
C PRO A 101 10.49 6.09 5.88
N LYS A 102 11.10 5.56 6.95
CA LYS A 102 10.56 5.67 8.32
C LYS A 102 10.87 7.05 8.91
N ASN A 103 10.08 8.06 8.56
CA ASN A 103 10.22 9.43 9.05
C ASN A 103 8.85 10.06 9.40
N ARG A 104 8.85 11.32 9.84
CA ARG A 104 7.63 12.07 10.21
C ARG A 104 6.68 12.28 9.02
N THR A 105 7.20 12.43 7.79
CA THR A 105 6.38 12.68 6.59
C THR A 105 5.68 11.41 6.10
N ARG A 106 6.17 10.21 6.45
CA ARG A 106 5.54 8.92 6.12
C ARG A 106 4.05 8.87 6.45
N ALA A 107 3.67 9.37 7.62
CA ALA A 107 2.27 9.38 8.06
C ALA A 107 1.39 10.32 7.23
N LYS A 108 1.95 11.38 6.65
CA LYS A 108 1.25 12.28 5.73
C LYS A 108 1.13 11.66 4.34
N ILE A 109 2.22 11.11 3.82
CA ILE A 109 2.29 10.49 2.49
C ILE A 109 1.28 9.33 2.37
N ILE A 110 1.22 8.43 3.36
CA ILE A 110 0.32 7.27 3.31
C ILE A 110 -1.17 7.64 3.37
N LYS A 111 -1.53 8.85 3.83
CA LYS A 111 -2.91 9.33 3.82
C LYS A 111 -3.39 9.68 2.40
N ARG A 112 -2.47 9.95 1.46
CA ARG A 112 -2.78 10.18 0.03
C ARG A 112 -3.08 8.89 -0.73
N LEU A 113 -2.85 7.73 -0.12
CA LEU A 113 -3.25 6.45 -0.68
C LEU A 113 -4.71 6.15 -0.30
N LYS A 114 -5.59 6.15 -1.30
CA LYS A 114 -6.99 5.72 -1.17
C LYS A 114 -7.16 4.36 -1.83
N ILE A 115 -7.82 3.43 -1.15
CA ILE A 115 -7.99 2.05 -1.60
C ILE A 115 -9.46 1.70 -1.59
N TYR A 116 -9.95 1.24 -2.74
CA TYR A 116 -11.32 0.88 -3.00
C TYR A 116 -11.41 -0.60 -3.36
N GLN A 117 -12.50 -1.22 -2.91
CA GLN A 117 -12.81 -2.60 -3.27
C GLN A 117 -13.65 -2.67 -4.55
N GLY A 118 -14.49 -1.66 -4.80
CA GLY A 118 -15.30 -1.57 -6.00
C GLY A 118 -14.56 -1.02 -7.22
N GLU A 119 -15.27 -1.03 -8.33
CA GLU A 119 -14.81 -0.60 -9.64
C GLU A 119 -14.63 0.93 -9.74
N ILE A 120 -13.87 1.34 -10.74
CA ILE A 120 -13.72 2.74 -11.11
C ILE A 120 -15.07 3.22 -11.64
N LYS A 121 -15.76 4.07 -10.88
CA LYS A 121 -16.86 4.88 -11.44
C LYS A 121 -16.22 5.84 -12.46
N ARG A 122 -16.61 5.68 -13.73
CA ARG A 122 -16.23 6.57 -14.84
C ARG A 122 -16.78 7.96 -14.61
#